data_AF-A0A5C5YWW0-F1
#
_entry.id   AF-A0A5C5YWW0-F1
#
_cell.length_a   1.000
_cell.length_b   1.000
_cell.length_c   1.000
_cell.angle_alpha   90.00
_cell.angle_beta   90.00
_cell.angle_gamma   90.00
#
_symmetry.space_group_name_H-M   'P 1'
#
loop_
_entity.id
_entity.type
_entity.pdbx_description
1 polymer ?
#
loop_
_entity_poly.entity_id
_entity_poly.type
_entity_poly.pdbx_seq_one_letter_code
_entity_poly.pdbx_strand_id
1 'polypeptide(L)'
;MKRFRISLASLLLFVPIVALSIALHRSRSEIARLRSQLDTVFPSPELDIAIQVERATANAGIPVDTTMIQYNPVGATYMVGFTYIDPKDGSPGSGTIKLRHERDGRYVGFIRSKPFLKSQADDNGEFGLVVTVVDGTLGFTPRPNAPELKQNGG
;
A
#
# COMPACT_ATOMS: atom_id res chain seq x y z
N MET A 1 52.55 -34.46 -7.73
CA MET A 1 51.11 -34.41 -7.41
C MET A 1 50.93 -34.25 -5.90
N LYS A 2 50.50 -33.08 -5.41
CA LYS A 2 50.32 -32.80 -3.96
C LYS A 2 49.08 -33.52 -3.44
N ARG A 3 49.24 -34.42 -2.46
CA ARG A 3 48.13 -35.11 -1.79
C ARG A 3 47.54 -34.18 -0.74
N PHE A 4 46.31 -33.70 -0.95
CA PHE A 4 45.57 -32.94 0.05
C PHE A 4 45.25 -33.86 1.23
N ARG A 5 45.90 -33.61 2.37
CA ARG A 5 45.58 -34.27 3.64
C ARG A 5 44.44 -33.49 4.29
N ILE A 6 43.21 -33.94 4.04
CA ILE A 6 42.02 -33.39 4.70
C ILE A 6 42.02 -33.93 6.14
N SER A 7 42.17 -33.03 7.11
CA SER A 7 42.08 -33.36 8.53
C SER A 7 40.64 -33.78 8.87
N LEU A 8 40.46 -34.78 9.72
CA LEU A 8 39.15 -35.23 10.21
C LEU A 8 38.35 -34.07 10.84
N ALA A 9 39.04 -33.11 11.44
CA ALA A 9 38.44 -31.89 11.99
C ALA A 9 37.82 -31.00 10.89
N SER A 10 38.45 -30.91 9.71
CA SER A 10 37.89 -30.21 8.55
C SER A 10 36.63 -30.93 8.05
N LEU A 11 36.62 -32.27 8.06
CA LEU A 11 35.45 -33.06 7.67
C LEU A 11 34.26 -32.87 8.65
N LEU A 12 34.55 -32.80 9.95
CA LEU A 12 33.56 -32.54 10.99
C LEU A 12 32.94 -31.14 10.91
N LEU A 13 33.68 -30.13 10.42
CA LEU A 13 33.16 -28.78 10.22
C LEU A 13 32.26 -28.66 8.96
N PHE A 14 32.41 -29.54 7.97
CA PHE A 14 31.56 -29.52 6.79
C PHE A 14 30.10 -29.85 7.09
N VAL A 15 29.86 -30.76 8.04
CA VAL A 15 28.51 -31.20 8.41
C VAL A 15 27.61 -30.05 8.91
N PRO A 16 28.01 -29.22 9.89
CA PRO A 16 27.20 -28.10 10.34
C PRO A 16 27.06 -27.00 9.28
N ILE A 17 28.07 -26.77 8.44
CA ILE A 17 28.01 -25.77 7.35
C ILE A 17 26.97 -26.18 6.30
N VAL A 18 26.97 -27.45 5.90
CA VAL A 18 25.98 -27.99 4.95
C VAL A 18 24.58 -27.98 5.55
N ALA A 19 24.43 -28.40 6.82
CA ALA A 19 23.15 -28.37 7.51
C ALA A 19 22.57 -26.95 7.63
N LEU A 20 23.41 -25.96 7.99
CA LEU A 20 23.02 -24.55 8.07
C LEU A 20 22.63 -24.01 6.69
N SER A 21 23.37 -24.39 5.64
CA SER A 21 23.07 -23.98 4.27
C SER A 21 21.73 -24.54 3.77
N ILE A 22 21.42 -25.80 4.08
CA ILE A 22 20.13 -26.43 3.74
C ILE A 22 18.98 -25.77 4.51
N ALA A 23 19.18 -25.49 5.81
CA ALA A 23 18.18 -24.82 6.65
C ALA A 23 17.88 -23.39 6.15
N LEU A 24 18.93 -22.62 5.80
CA LEU A 24 18.79 -21.30 5.19
C LEU A 24 18.06 -21.36 3.84
N HIS A 25 18.35 -22.38 3.03
CA HIS A 25 17.69 -22.54 1.73
C HIS A 25 16.19 -22.87 1.90
N ARG A 26 15.84 -23.79 2.81
CA ARG A 26 14.44 -24.12 3.14
C ARG A 26 13.70 -22.93 3.76
N SER A 27 14.34 -22.19 4.65
CA SER A 27 13.75 -20.98 5.24
C SER A 27 13.46 -19.93 4.18
N ARG A 28 14.40 -19.71 3.23
CA ARG A 28 14.19 -18.78 2.11
C ARG A 28 13.07 -19.23 1.18
N SER A 29 12.94 -20.52 0.90
CA SER A 29 11.85 -21.04 0.06
C SER A 29 10.50 -20.97 0.75
N GLU A 30 10.43 -21.20 2.06
CA GLU A 30 9.21 -20.99 2.84
C GLU A 30 8.83 -19.51 2.91
N ILE A 31 9.79 -18.60 3.12
CA ILE A 31 9.53 -17.15 3.07
C ILE A 31 9.05 -16.73 1.68
N ALA A 32 9.67 -17.26 0.60
CA ALA A 32 9.23 -16.96 -0.77
C ALA A 32 7.83 -17.50 -1.06
N ARG A 33 7.52 -18.71 -0.57
CA ARG A 33 6.20 -19.33 -0.70
C ARG A 33 5.14 -18.58 0.12
N LEU A 34 5.44 -18.25 1.37
CA LEU A 34 4.56 -17.44 2.24
C LEU A 34 4.35 -16.05 1.65
N ARG A 35 5.40 -15.43 1.09
CA ARG A 35 5.28 -14.17 0.33
C ARG A 35 4.39 -14.33 -0.89
N SER A 36 4.55 -15.39 -1.69
CA SER A 36 3.67 -15.63 -2.84
C SER A 36 2.21 -15.89 -2.45
N GLN A 37 1.97 -16.40 -1.24
CA GLN A 37 0.62 -16.61 -0.69
C GLN A 37 0.06 -15.33 -0.02
N LEU A 38 0.91 -14.43 0.43
CA LEU A 38 0.52 -13.09 0.89
C LEU A 38 0.27 -12.13 -0.30
N ASP A 39 0.99 -12.31 -1.41
CA ASP A 39 0.83 -11.52 -2.63
C ASP A 39 -0.49 -11.82 -3.37
N THR A 40 -1.24 -12.84 -2.95
CA THR A 40 -2.68 -12.93 -3.24
C THR A 40 -3.45 -11.91 -2.39
N VAL A 41 -3.23 -10.63 -2.70
CA VAL A 41 -4.06 -9.53 -2.22
C VAL A 41 -5.44 -9.71 -2.86
N PHE A 42 -6.41 -10.14 -2.06
CA PHE A 42 -7.80 -10.17 -2.50
C PHE A 42 -8.24 -8.73 -2.71
N PRO A 43 -8.75 -8.36 -3.89
CA PRO A 43 -9.19 -7.00 -4.11
C PRO A 43 -10.35 -6.70 -3.15
N SER A 44 -10.22 -5.62 -2.37
CA SER A 44 -11.33 -5.04 -1.62
C SER A 44 -12.55 -4.80 -2.53
N PRO A 45 -13.78 -4.94 -2.01
CA PRO A 45 -14.99 -4.67 -2.76
C PRO A 45 -14.97 -3.24 -3.33
N GLU A 46 -15.36 -3.10 -4.60
CA GLU A 46 -15.40 -1.79 -5.28
C GLU A 46 -16.26 -0.77 -4.51
N LEU A 47 -17.38 -1.22 -3.94
CA LEU A 47 -18.27 -0.37 -3.14
C LEU A 47 -17.56 0.23 -1.91
N ASP A 48 -16.73 -0.54 -1.22
CA ASP A 48 -16.01 -0.07 -0.04
C ASP A 48 -14.94 0.96 -0.41
N ILE A 49 -14.30 0.77 -1.57
CA ILE A 49 -13.33 1.71 -2.12
C ILE A 49 -14.03 3.02 -2.47
N ALA A 50 -15.16 2.97 -3.19
CA ALA A 50 -15.95 4.15 -3.53
C ALA A 50 -16.30 4.96 -2.27
N ILE A 51 -16.91 4.32 -1.27
CA ILE A 51 -17.33 4.98 -0.03
C ILE A 51 -16.15 5.64 0.69
N GLN A 52 -15.00 4.98 0.76
CA GLN A 52 -13.82 5.54 1.43
C GLN A 52 -13.22 6.72 0.65
N VAL A 53 -13.19 6.65 -0.69
CA VAL A 53 -12.73 7.75 -1.55
C VAL A 53 -13.67 8.96 -1.40
N GLU A 54 -14.98 8.75 -1.50
CA GLU A 54 -16.00 9.79 -1.37
C GLU A 54 -15.96 10.45 0.00
N ARG A 55 -15.77 9.66 1.06
CA ARG A 55 -15.60 10.20 2.42
C ARG A 55 -14.31 11.01 2.54
N ALA A 56 -13.20 10.55 1.98
CA ALA A 56 -11.92 11.26 2.06
C ALA A 56 -11.98 12.62 1.34
N THR A 57 -12.62 12.69 0.18
CA THR A 57 -12.79 13.93 -0.58
C THR A 57 -13.83 14.86 0.03
N ALA A 58 -14.95 14.32 0.55
CA ALA A 58 -15.93 15.09 1.30
C ALA A 58 -15.31 15.76 2.55
N ASN A 59 -14.44 15.04 3.28
CA ASN A 59 -13.71 15.60 4.43
C ASN A 59 -12.75 16.73 4.02
N ALA A 60 -12.31 16.77 2.77
CA ALA A 60 -11.50 17.86 2.22
C ALA A 60 -12.34 19.04 1.71
N GLY A 61 -13.67 18.98 1.84
CA GLY A 61 -14.61 20.03 1.44
C GLY A 61 -15.03 20.00 -0.03
N ILE A 62 -14.63 18.96 -0.79
CA ILE A 62 -15.02 18.78 -2.18
C ILE A 62 -15.58 17.36 -2.32
N PRO A 63 -16.89 17.16 -2.09
CA PRO A 63 -17.50 15.85 -2.28
C PRO A 63 -17.38 15.42 -3.75
N VAL A 64 -17.11 14.14 -3.95
CA VAL A 64 -17.03 13.52 -5.28
C VAL A 64 -18.00 12.36 -5.34
N ASP A 65 -18.43 12.01 -6.55
CA ASP A 65 -19.15 10.78 -6.84
C ASP A 65 -18.24 9.85 -7.63
N THR A 66 -18.07 8.61 -7.16
CA THR A 66 -17.25 7.62 -7.83
C THR A 66 -17.98 7.05 -9.04
N THR A 67 -17.40 7.17 -10.23
CA THR A 67 -18.02 6.72 -11.49
C THR A 67 -17.44 5.42 -12.02
N MET A 68 -16.21 5.08 -11.64
CA MET A 68 -15.51 3.90 -12.16
C MET A 68 -14.47 3.41 -11.16
N ILE A 69 -14.36 2.10 -10.96
CA ILE A 69 -13.28 1.47 -10.23
C ILE A 69 -12.73 0.33 -11.07
N GLN A 70 -11.42 0.30 -11.29
CA GLN A 70 -10.75 -0.77 -12.03
C GLN A 70 -9.55 -1.27 -11.23
N TYR A 71 -9.51 -2.56 -10.95
CA TYR A 71 -8.38 -3.20 -10.30
C TYR A 71 -7.36 -3.72 -11.32
N ASN A 72 -6.09 -3.36 -11.14
CA ASN A 72 -4.97 -3.93 -11.88
C ASN A 72 -4.19 -4.91 -10.98
N PRO A 73 -4.27 -6.23 -11.22
CA PRO A 73 -3.63 -7.24 -10.39
C PRO A 73 -2.09 -7.25 -10.52
N VAL A 74 -1.54 -6.79 -11.64
CA VAL A 74 -0.08 -6.80 -11.88
C VAL A 74 0.64 -5.81 -10.97
N GLY A 75 0.01 -4.68 -10.69
CA GLY A 75 0.56 -3.62 -9.86
C GLY A 75 -0.07 -3.51 -8.47
N ALA A 76 -1.06 -4.36 -8.14
CA ALA A 76 -1.94 -4.19 -6.99
C ALA A 76 -2.42 -2.73 -6.86
N THR A 77 -2.96 -2.18 -7.95
CA THR A 77 -3.40 -0.78 -8.00
C THR A 77 -4.84 -0.66 -8.42
N TYR A 78 -5.59 0.24 -7.77
CA TYR A 78 -6.89 0.67 -8.26
C TYR A 78 -6.77 1.94 -9.07
N MET A 79 -7.53 1.99 -10.16
CA MET A 79 -7.81 3.22 -10.87
C MET A 79 -9.25 3.60 -10.60
N VAL A 80 -9.45 4.75 -9.96
CA VAL A 80 -10.76 5.25 -9.56
C VAL A 80 -11.08 6.51 -10.34
N GLY A 81 -12.14 6.48 -11.14
CA GLY A 81 -12.71 7.64 -11.81
C GLY A 81 -13.79 8.27 -10.95
N PHE A 82 -13.84 9.61 -10.92
CA PHE A 82 -14.80 10.35 -10.12
C PHE A 82 -15.25 11.64 -10.82
N THR A 83 -16.41 12.13 -10.43
CA THR A 83 -16.96 13.44 -10.82
C THR A 83 -17.16 14.30 -9.58
N TYR A 84 -17.11 15.62 -9.73
CA TYR A 84 -17.29 16.57 -8.63
C TYR A 84 -17.89 17.88 -9.15
N ILE A 85 -18.36 18.71 -8.22
CA ILE A 85 -18.76 20.09 -8.50
C ILE A 85 -17.72 21.01 -7.86
N ASP A 86 -17.08 21.90 -8.61
CA ASP A 86 -16.10 22.83 -8.06
C ASP A 86 -16.80 23.81 -7.12
N PRO A 87 -16.41 23.89 -5.83
CA PRO A 87 -17.06 24.78 -4.87
C PRO A 87 -16.85 26.27 -5.17
N LYS A 88 -15.91 26.64 -6.05
CA LYS A 88 -15.62 28.05 -6.40
C LYS A 88 -16.59 28.62 -7.41
N ASP A 89 -16.94 27.85 -8.44
CA ASP A 89 -17.74 28.33 -9.56
C ASP A 89 -18.98 27.46 -9.86
N GLY A 90 -19.15 26.34 -9.15
CA GLY A 90 -20.26 25.41 -9.34
C GLY A 90 -20.15 24.59 -10.62
N SER A 91 -19.01 24.62 -11.32
CA SER A 91 -18.83 23.88 -12.56
C SER A 91 -18.63 22.38 -12.31
N PRO A 92 -19.19 21.51 -13.15
CA PRO A 92 -18.92 20.09 -13.06
C PRO A 92 -17.50 19.77 -13.56
N GLY A 93 -16.80 18.93 -12.80
CA GLY A 93 -15.47 18.42 -13.13
C GLY A 93 -15.41 16.91 -13.01
N SER A 94 -14.36 16.34 -13.59
CA SER A 94 -14.06 14.91 -13.46
C SER A 94 -12.56 14.69 -13.28
N GLY A 95 -12.22 13.52 -12.77
CA GLY A 95 -10.83 13.15 -12.53
C GLY A 95 -10.65 11.65 -12.37
N THR A 96 -9.39 11.27 -12.30
CA THR A 96 -8.98 9.90 -12.01
C THR A 96 -7.86 9.92 -10.98
N ILE A 97 -7.92 8.99 -10.03
CA ILE A 97 -6.90 8.75 -9.03
C ILE A 97 -6.39 7.32 -9.16
N LYS A 98 -5.08 7.16 -9.04
CA LYS A 98 -4.44 5.85 -8.96
C LYS A 98 -4.11 5.56 -7.50
N LEU A 99 -4.76 4.56 -6.92
CA LEU A 99 -4.47 4.07 -5.58
C LEU A 99 -3.48 2.91 -5.68
N ARG A 100 -2.35 3.00 -5.01
CA ARG A 100 -1.30 1.98 -5.00
C ARG A 100 -1.29 1.27 -3.66
N HIS A 101 -1.18 -0.06 -3.68
CA HIS A 101 -1.05 -0.85 -2.47
C HIS A 101 0.27 -0.55 -1.74
N GLU A 102 0.16 -0.30 -0.44
CA GLU A 102 1.25 -0.14 0.50
C GLU A 102 1.39 -1.37 1.40
N ARG A 103 2.55 -1.51 2.06
CA ARG A 103 2.92 -2.71 2.83
C ARG A 103 2.05 -2.93 4.08
N ASP A 104 1.30 -1.93 4.50
CA ASP A 104 0.43 -1.95 5.68
C ASP A 104 -1.03 -2.30 5.36
N GLY A 105 -1.31 -2.74 4.12
CA GLY A 105 -2.67 -3.11 3.71
C GLY A 105 -3.54 -1.90 3.33
N ARG A 106 -2.91 -0.74 3.09
CA ARG A 106 -3.59 0.45 2.62
C ARG A 106 -3.35 0.65 1.13
N TYR A 107 -4.29 1.32 0.48
CA TYR A 107 -4.13 1.85 -0.85
C TYR A 107 -4.06 3.37 -0.78
N VAL A 108 -2.97 3.95 -1.25
CA VAL A 108 -2.73 5.39 -1.19
C VAL A 108 -2.65 5.97 -2.60
N GLY A 109 -3.31 7.10 -2.80
CA GLY A 109 -3.23 7.87 -4.04
C GLY A 109 -3.35 9.37 -3.80
N PHE A 110 -3.09 10.14 -4.85
CA PHE A 110 -3.03 11.60 -4.78
C PHE A 110 -3.86 12.23 -5.89
N ILE A 111 -4.72 13.18 -5.53
CA ILE A 111 -5.43 14.05 -6.48
C ILE A 111 -4.66 15.37 -6.56
N ARG A 112 -4.01 15.59 -7.72
CA ARG A 112 -3.14 16.76 -7.97
C ARG A 112 -3.78 17.80 -8.89
N SER A 113 -5.10 17.75 -9.08
CA SER A 113 -5.86 18.73 -9.85
C SER A 113 -6.50 19.77 -8.94
N LYS A 114 -6.73 20.99 -9.45
CA LYS A 114 -7.69 21.90 -8.83
C LYS A 114 -9.09 21.23 -8.86
N PRO A 115 -9.95 21.43 -7.85
CA PRO A 115 -9.79 22.24 -6.63
C PRO A 115 -9.05 21.55 -5.47
N PHE A 116 -8.60 20.31 -5.63
CA PHE A 116 -7.97 19.48 -4.58
C PHE A 116 -6.52 19.84 -4.21
N LEU A 117 -5.93 20.84 -4.86
CA LEU A 117 -4.59 21.32 -4.55
C LEU A 117 -4.58 22.08 -3.22
N LYS A 118 -3.79 21.58 -2.26
CA LYS A 118 -3.48 22.32 -1.02
C LYS A 118 -2.53 23.49 -1.31
N SER A 119 -2.70 24.60 -0.57
CA SER A 119 -1.86 25.80 -0.71
C SER A 119 -0.43 25.60 -0.22
N GLN A 120 -0.19 24.62 0.65
CA GLN A 120 1.14 24.19 1.09
C GLN A 120 1.30 22.70 0.78
N ALA A 121 2.52 22.32 0.39
CA ALA A 121 2.89 20.92 0.30
C ALA A 121 2.81 20.27 1.68
N ASP A 122 2.52 18.97 1.72
CA ASP A 122 2.61 18.21 2.96
C ASP A 122 4.07 18.03 3.43
N ASP A 123 4.28 17.41 4.58
CA ASP A 123 5.59 17.17 5.19
C ASP A 123 6.54 16.37 4.26
N ASN A 124 6.01 15.74 3.22
CA ASN A 124 6.75 14.98 2.21
C ASN A 124 6.98 15.78 0.91
N GLY A 125 6.58 17.05 0.85
CA GLY A 125 6.70 17.89 -0.33
C GLY A 125 5.66 17.59 -1.42
N GLU A 126 4.60 16.85 -1.12
CA GLU A 126 3.56 16.50 -2.08
C GLU A 126 2.42 17.53 -2.10
N PHE A 127 1.97 17.88 -3.32
CA PHE A 127 0.88 18.80 -3.55
C PHE A 127 -0.38 18.02 -3.93
N GLY A 128 -1.49 18.26 -3.22
CA GLY A 128 -2.78 17.68 -3.55
C GLY A 128 -3.52 17.09 -2.34
N LEU A 129 -4.64 16.43 -2.64
CA LEU A 129 -5.38 15.65 -1.65
C LEU A 129 -4.86 14.21 -1.64
N VAL A 130 -4.40 13.77 -0.47
CA VAL A 130 -4.06 12.36 -0.23
C VAL A 130 -5.35 11.60 0.07
N VAL A 131 -5.57 10.51 -0.64
CA VAL A 131 -6.67 9.59 -0.41
C VAL A 131 -6.09 8.26 0.03
N THR A 132 -6.52 7.81 1.21
CA THR A 132 -6.10 6.54 1.80
C THR A 132 -7.32 5.66 1.95
N VAL A 133 -7.29 4.48 1.34
CA VAL A 133 -8.31 3.45 1.45
C VAL A 133 -7.71 2.28 2.23
N VAL A 134 -8.38 1.84 3.28
CA VAL A 134 -7.96 0.68 4.06
C VAL A 134 -8.70 -0.55 3.55
N ASP A 135 -7.97 -1.63 3.32
CA ASP A 135 -8.59 -2.91 2.95
C ASP A 135 -9.36 -3.49 4.14
N GLY A 136 -10.70 -3.47 4.05
CA GLY A 136 -11.60 -4.01 5.08
C GLY A 136 -11.48 -5.51 5.28
N THR A 137 -10.88 -6.25 4.32
CA THR A 137 -10.70 -7.70 4.43
C THR A 137 -9.57 -8.09 5.39
N LEU A 138 -8.67 -7.16 5.72
CA LEU A 138 -7.57 -7.39 6.67
C LEU A 138 -7.98 -7.30 8.14
N GLY A 139 -9.28 -7.19 8.43
CA GLY A 139 -9.80 -7.17 9.81
C GLY A 139 -9.42 -5.91 10.60
N PHE A 140 -8.84 -4.90 9.96
CA PHE A 140 -8.58 -3.61 10.56
C PHE A 140 -9.89 -2.83 10.65
N THR A 141 -10.61 -3.01 11.77
CA THR A 141 -11.57 -2.01 12.21
C THR A 141 -10.77 -0.77 12.62
N PRO A 142 -10.93 0.39 11.94
CA PRO A 142 -10.32 1.61 12.43
C PRO A 142 -10.87 1.83 13.84
N ARG A 143 -9.98 1.86 14.85
CA ARG A 143 -10.39 2.13 16.22
C ARG A 143 -11.08 3.50 16.21
N PRO A 144 -12.34 3.62 16.67
CA PRO A 144 -13.10 4.87 16.60
C PRO A 144 -12.45 6.03 17.37
N ASN A 145 -11.42 5.76 18.19
CA ASN A 145 -10.68 6.73 18.98
C ASN A 145 -9.16 6.58 18.81
N ALA A 146 -8.65 6.36 17.59
CA ALA A 146 -7.22 6.55 17.38
C ALA A 146 -6.90 8.04 17.62
N PRO A 147 -6.08 8.39 18.63
CA PRO A 147 -5.71 9.78 18.84
C PRO A 147 -5.01 10.27 17.58
N GLU A 148 -5.48 11.39 17.04
CA GLU A 148 -4.72 12.15 16.06
C GLU A 148 -3.28 12.24 16.57
N LEU A 149 -2.33 11.81 15.74
CA LEU A 149 -0.92 12.02 16.01
C LEU A 149 -0.73 13.52 16.17
N LYS A 150 -0.71 13.99 17.43
CA LYS A 150 -0.30 15.34 17.76
C LYS A 150 1.09 15.50 17.16
N GLN A 151 1.19 16.36 16.16
CA GLN A 151 2.45 16.93 15.71
C GLN A 151 3.13 17.51 16.95
N ASN A 152 4.14 16.81 17.46
CA ASN A 152 5.05 17.37 18.44
C ASN A 152 5.85 18.43 17.69
N GLY A 153 5.60 19.68 18.04
CA GLY A 153 6.44 20.80 17.64
C GLY A 153 7.88 20.59 18.09
N GLY A 154 8.79 20.95 17.19
CA GLY A 154 10.22 21.10 17.40
C GLY A 154 10.75 22.02 16.32
#